data_AF-A0A2A2PXW6-F1
#
_entry.id   AF-A0A2A2PXW6-F1
#
_cell.length_a   1.000
_cell.length_b   1.000
_cell.length_c   1.000
_cell.angle_alpha   90.00
_cell.angle_beta   90.00
_cell.angle_gamma   90.00
#
_symmetry.space_group_name_H-M   'P 1'
#
loop_
_entity.id
_entity.type
_entity.pdbx_description
1 polymer ?
#
loop_
_entity_poly.entity_id
_entity_poly.type
_entity_poly.pdbx_seq_one_letter_code
_entity_poly.pdbx_strand_id
1 'polypeptide(L)'
;MRYSGLLAIVLVGLVPSMKGVASAADEEESIRCFHDEDSGRMVRIDQSDPGKVLVQVRFRGEPGFFSHWHGEGVAEGNEVIFSRILGEEEAPGAKFFAKGAGRLEIGFAPDQTAPADEGILGEYRRLSEERLLAIAQKELKTAESALSKAQRSWGSSQDPNVKEWNLRWPVLRDRWIHRAQVPNAAAPAPTAPTADEVFALIETTGQAIAFFQQPPPDGVMPPDGGGNYDDGFGGGVTLRTRDDGSYRISFGWQRGDLEAMGSDFSIDLPAAEIQRVRGSDDWTVDYLHPDPEMPEREARARIQVKKSGRFLWVRVLDGDRYTGLGWADGIYRWGPIPVEG
;
A
#
# COMPACT_ATOMS: atom_id res chain seq x y z
N MET A 1 63.82 -18.15 -54.57
CA MET A 1 62.88 -18.29 -53.43
C MET A 1 63.26 -17.21 -52.41
N ARG A 2 62.70 -15.99 -52.54
CA ARG A 2 61.60 -15.42 -51.73
C ARG A 2 62.00 -15.34 -50.24
N TYR A 3 62.69 -14.27 -49.82
CA TYR A 3 62.17 -13.02 -49.23
C TYR A 3 61.17 -13.21 -48.07
N SER A 4 61.53 -12.78 -46.86
CA SER A 4 61.02 -11.52 -46.27
C SER A 4 61.38 -11.42 -44.79
N GLY A 5 62.00 -10.31 -44.42
CA GLY A 5 62.32 -9.95 -43.04
C GLY A 5 61.09 -9.42 -42.28
N LEU A 6 61.05 -9.67 -40.98
CA LEU A 6 60.12 -9.02 -40.07
C LEU A 6 60.74 -7.71 -39.57
N LEU A 7 60.08 -6.61 -39.96
CA LEU A 7 60.36 -5.25 -39.54
C LEU A 7 59.67 -5.01 -38.19
N ALA A 8 60.42 -4.54 -37.20
CA ALA A 8 59.87 -3.95 -35.99
C ALA A 8 59.31 -2.56 -36.33
N ILE A 9 58.03 -2.33 -36.05
CA ILE A 9 57.42 -1.00 -36.12
C ILE A 9 57.01 -0.60 -34.71
N VAL A 10 57.78 0.32 -34.14
CA VAL A 10 57.39 1.20 -33.06
C VAL A 10 56.53 2.30 -33.68
N LEU A 11 55.27 2.42 -33.28
CA LEU A 11 54.40 3.54 -33.65
C LEU A 11 54.09 4.37 -32.41
N VAL A 12 54.90 5.42 -32.26
CA VAL A 12 54.54 6.66 -31.57
C VAL A 12 53.58 7.40 -32.50
N GLY A 13 52.40 7.83 -32.03
CA GLY A 13 51.52 8.65 -32.86
C GLY A 13 50.21 9.08 -32.22
N LEU A 14 50.14 10.39 -31.94
CA LEU A 14 48.97 11.26 -31.83
C LEU A 14 47.94 11.02 -30.71
N VAL A 15 48.10 11.80 -29.64
CA VAL A 15 47.00 12.27 -28.80
C VAL A 15 46.39 13.51 -29.47
N PRO A 16 45.12 13.50 -29.92
CA PRO A 16 44.40 14.73 -30.17
C PRO A 16 43.88 15.26 -28.82
N SER A 17 44.34 16.45 -28.49
CA SER A 17 43.71 17.34 -27.53
C SER A 17 42.26 17.60 -27.94
N MET A 18 41.29 17.22 -27.11
CA MET A 18 39.95 17.81 -27.11
C MET A 18 39.59 18.23 -25.69
N LYS A 19 39.76 19.53 -25.45
CA LYS A 19 39.02 20.27 -24.43
C LYS A 19 37.55 20.34 -24.87
N GLY A 20 36.66 19.93 -23.97
CA GLY A 20 35.25 20.31 -23.91
C GLY A 20 34.35 19.53 -24.88
N VAL A 21 33.37 18.80 -24.35
CA VAL A 21 31.97 19.24 -24.24
C VAL A 21 31.20 18.17 -23.44
N ALA A 22 30.38 18.66 -22.51
CA ALA A 22 29.29 17.99 -21.79
C ALA A 22 29.62 16.77 -20.91
N SER A 23 29.64 17.05 -19.61
CA SER A 23 29.25 16.12 -18.55
C SER A 23 27.93 15.43 -18.94
N ALA A 24 28.00 14.12 -19.20
CA ALA A 24 26.84 13.25 -19.32
C ALA A 24 26.24 13.00 -17.91
N ALA A 25 25.75 14.07 -17.29
CA ALA A 25 25.01 14.06 -16.04
C ALA A 25 23.69 14.80 -16.29
N ASP A 26 22.84 14.18 -17.09
CA ASP A 26 21.40 14.40 -17.20
C ASP A 26 20.89 13.16 -17.94
N GLU A 27 21.02 11.99 -17.32
CA GLU A 27 20.00 10.97 -17.55
C GLU A 27 18.71 11.64 -17.04
N GLU A 28 17.81 12.01 -17.95
CA GLU A 28 16.50 12.55 -17.59
C GLU A 28 15.84 11.57 -16.63
N GLU A 29 15.86 11.90 -15.33
CA GLU A 29 15.08 11.20 -14.33
C GLU A 29 13.62 11.19 -14.82
N SER A 30 13.15 10.00 -15.21
CA SER A 30 11.78 9.82 -15.72
C SER A 30 10.75 10.23 -14.69
N ILE A 31 11.10 10.18 -13.40
CA ILE A 31 10.26 10.56 -12.27
C ILE A 31 10.86 11.77 -11.58
N ARG A 32 10.06 12.84 -11.47
CA ARG A 32 10.45 14.08 -10.80
C ARG A 32 9.43 14.45 -9.72
N CYS A 33 9.92 14.71 -8.52
CA CYS A 33 9.10 15.06 -7.36
C CYS A 33 9.31 16.53 -6.96
N PHE A 34 8.21 17.22 -6.67
CA PHE A 34 8.17 18.61 -6.26
C PHE A 34 7.32 18.78 -5.01
N HIS A 35 7.60 19.82 -4.21
CA HIS A 35 6.91 20.08 -2.96
C HIS A 35 6.68 21.57 -2.75
N ASP A 36 5.48 21.88 -2.27
CA ASP A 36 5.09 23.18 -1.75
C ASP A 36 5.20 23.14 -0.23
N GLU A 37 6.16 23.87 0.34
CA GLU A 37 6.43 23.88 1.78
C GLU A 37 5.30 24.49 2.61
N ASP A 38 4.50 25.40 2.03
CA ASP A 38 3.46 26.13 2.74
C ASP A 38 2.21 25.26 2.90
N SER A 39 1.80 24.59 1.83
CA SER A 39 0.62 23.70 1.85
C SER A 39 0.94 22.25 2.23
N GLY A 40 2.20 21.83 2.09
CA GLY A 40 2.59 20.43 2.20
C GLY A 40 2.15 19.56 1.02
N ARG A 41 1.69 20.16 -0.09
CA ARG A 41 1.36 19.43 -1.32
C ARG A 41 2.62 18.90 -1.99
N MET A 42 2.52 17.71 -2.56
CA MET A 42 3.58 17.13 -3.39
C MET A 42 3.08 16.82 -4.78
N VAL A 43 3.91 17.09 -5.79
CA VAL A 43 3.63 16.77 -7.19
C VAL A 43 4.68 15.77 -7.65
N ARG A 44 4.23 14.65 -8.21
CA ARG A 44 5.06 13.66 -8.90
C ARG A 44 4.72 13.72 -10.39
N ILE A 45 5.73 13.93 -11.22
CA ILE A 45 5.63 13.85 -12.68
C ILE A 45 6.38 12.60 -13.11
N ASP A 46 5.69 11.68 -13.77
CA ASP A 46 6.25 10.43 -14.28
C ASP A 46 6.14 10.41 -15.81
N GLN A 47 7.28 10.26 -16.47
CA GLN A 47 7.46 10.25 -17.93
C GLN A 47 8.07 8.92 -18.40
N SER A 48 7.88 7.85 -17.64
CA SER A 48 8.42 6.53 -17.97
C SER A 48 7.81 5.91 -19.24
N ASP A 49 6.61 6.36 -19.66
CA ASP A 49 5.95 5.94 -20.89
C ASP A 49 6.17 6.96 -22.04
N PRO A 50 6.84 6.59 -23.14
CA PRO A 50 7.07 7.48 -24.27
C PRO A 50 5.78 8.09 -24.84
N GLY A 51 5.63 9.40 -24.70
CA GLY A 51 4.48 10.15 -25.23
C GLY A 51 3.35 10.36 -24.23
N LYS A 52 3.48 9.86 -23.00
CA LYS A 52 2.53 10.08 -21.92
C LYS A 52 3.24 10.59 -20.68
N VAL A 53 2.59 11.54 -20.00
CA VAL A 53 3.04 12.07 -18.72
C VAL A 53 1.95 11.87 -17.70
N LEU A 54 2.28 11.16 -16.63
CA LEU A 54 1.39 11.02 -15.47
C LEU A 54 1.76 12.09 -14.45
N VAL A 55 0.74 12.77 -13.92
CA VAL A 55 0.89 13.79 -12.88
C VAL A 55 0.06 13.35 -11.69
N GLN A 56 0.71 13.17 -10.54
CA GLN A 56 0.04 12.88 -9.28
C GLN A 56 0.28 14.04 -8.32
N VAL A 57 -0.79 14.57 -7.73
CA VAL A 57 -0.72 15.57 -6.67
C VAL A 57 -1.25 14.96 -5.38
N ARG A 58 -0.40 14.92 -4.36
CA ARG A 58 -0.77 14.48 -3.01
C ARG A 58 -1.08 15.70 -2.16
N PHE A 59 -2.29 15.74 -1.61
CA PHE A 59 -2.72 16.75 -0.65
C PHE A 59 -2.55 16.20 0.76
N ARG A 60 -1.78 16.91 1.58
CA ARG A 60 -1.60 16.54 2.97
C ARG A 60 -2.89 16.82 3.75
N GLY A 61 -3.42 15.77 4.42
CA GLY A 61 -4.57 15.87 5.32
C GLY A 61 -4.18 15.77 6.79
N GLU A 62 -5.08 15.19 7.58
CA GLU A 62 -4.80 14.77 8.96
C GLU A 62 -3.65 13.74 9.01
N PRO A 63 -2.97 13.55 10.16
CA PRO A 63 -1.89 12.57 10.27
C PRO A 63 -2.31 11.16 9.80
N GLY A 64 -1.65 10.64 8.78
CA GLY A 64 -1.97 9.34 8.17
C GLY A 64 -2.96 9.41 6.99
N PHE A 65 -3.59 10.56 6.76
CA PHE A 65 -4.60 10.75 5.72
C PHE A 65 -4.15 11.76 4.68
N PHE A 66 -4.56 11.51 3.45
CA PHE A 66 -4.33 12.39 2.33
C PHE A 66 -5.32 12.08 1.21
N SER A 67 -5.42 12.99 0.26
CA SER A 67 -6.10 12.76 -1.00
C SER A 67 -5.11 12.85 -2.15
N HIS A 68 -5.44 12.17 -3.23
CA HIS A 68 -4.70 12.25 -4.47
C HIS A 68 -5.56 12.89 -5.56
N TRP A 69 -4.90 13.66 -6.40
CA TRP A 69 -5.39 14.05 -7.70
C TRP A 69 -4.48 13.43 -8.74
N HIS A 70 -5.09 12.81 -9.75
CA HIS A 70 -4.38 12.14 -10.83
C HIS A 70 -4.71 12.81 -12.16
N GLY A 71 -3.68 13.11 -12.92
CA GLY A 71 -3.78 13.67 -14.25
C GLY A 71 -2.91 12.92 -15.24
N GLU A 72 -3.31 13.03 -16.50
CA GLU A 72 -2.58 12.52 -17.64
C GLU A 72 -2.39 13.65 -18.66
N GLY A 73 -1.24 13.66 -19.30
CA GLY A 73 -0.88 14.69 -20.24
C GLY A 73 0.23 14.30 -21.20
N VAL A 74 0.72 15.31 -21.90
CA VAL A 74 1.79 15.22 -22.89
C VAL A 74 2.86 16.27 -22.61
N ALA A 75 4.11 15.93 -22.91
CA ALA A 75 5.21 16.90 -22.87
C ALA A 75 5.25 17.68 -24.19
N GLU A 76 5.20 19.00 -24.10
CA GLU A 76 5.33 19.94 -25.21
C GLU A 76 6.52 20.87 -24.94
N GLY A 77 7.69 20.51 -25.48
CA GLY A 77 8.93 21.24 -25.21
C GLY A 77 9.32 21.15 -23.72
N ASN A 78 9.33 22.30 -23.02
CA ASN A 78 9.66 22.38 -21.59
C ASN A 78 8.43 22.43 -20.68
N GLU A 79 7.25 22.18 -21.25
CA GLU A 79 5.96 22.25 -20.57
C GLU A 79 5.28 20.89 -20.62
N VAL A 80 4.50 20.57 -19.60
CA VAL A 80 3.59 19.42 -19.59
C VAL A 80 2.19 19.97 -19.62
N ILE A 81 1.38 19.60 -20.62
CA ILE A 81 -0.05 19.92 -20.66
C ILE A 81 -0.82 18.68 -20.25
N PHE A 82 -1.63 18.79 -19.21
CA PHE A 82 -2.29 17.65 -18.58
C PHE A 82 -3.69 18.00 -18.09
N SER A 83 -4.52 16.99 -17.90
CA SER A 83 -5.86 17.11 -17.33
C SER A 83 -6.13 15.95 -16.40
N ARG A 84 -7.13 16.10 -15.52
CA ARG A 84 -7.55 15.02 -14.62
C ARG A 84 -7.90 13.74 -15.40
N ILE A 85 -7.54 12.59 -14.85
CA ILE A 85 -8.03 11.29 -15.31
C ILE A 85 -9.48 11.14 -14.83
N LEU A 86 -10.39 10.92 -15.76
CA LEU A 86 -11.84 10.90 -15.55
C LEU A 86 -12.41 9.52 -15.87
N GLY A 87 -13.55 9.19 -15.26
CA GLY A 87 -14.34 7.99 -15.62
C GLY A 87 -15.03 8.14 -16.99
N GLU A 88 -15.50 7.02 -17.56
CA GLU A 88 -16.10 6.96 -18.91
C GLU A 88 -17.29 7.92 -19.16
N GLU A 89 -17.95 8.39 -18.10
CA GLU A 89 -19.14 9.27 -18.17
C GLU A 89 -18.88 10.71 -17.70
N GLU A 90 -17.64 11.06 -17.32
CA GLU A 90 -17.32 12.37 -16.78
C GLU A 90 -16.88 13.36 -17.87
N ALA A 91 -17.41 14.59 -17.81
CA ALA A 91 -17.05 15.64 -18.75
C ALA A 91 -15.57 16.06 -18.54
N PRO A 92 -14.81 16.37 -19.61
CA PRO A 92 -13.44 16.83 -19.51
C PRO A 92 -13.29 18.01 -18.53
N GLY A 93 -12.42 17.83 -17.53
CA GLY A 93 -12.17 18.80 -16.47
C GLY A 93 -11.27 19.96 -16.92
N ALA A 94 -10.70 20.66 -15.94
CA ALA A 94 -9.71 21.69 -16.21
C ALA A 94 -8.46 21.10 -16.88
N LYS A 95 -7.82 21.91 -17.71
CA LYS A 95 -6.54 21.62 -18.37
C LYS A 95 -5.50 22.50 -17.73
N PHE A 96 -4.38 21.89 -17.39
CA PHE A 96 -3.29 22.53 -16.68
C PHE A 96 -2.04 22.50 -17.55
N PHE A 97 -1.17 23.47 -17.34
CA PHE A 97 0.21 23.39 -17.78
C PHE A 97 1.12 23.33 -16.55
N ALA A 98 2.19 22.56 -16.66
CA ALA A 98 3.26 22.43 -15.69
C ALA A 98 4.56 22.86 -16.36
N LYS A 99 5.23 23.88 -15.82
CA LYS A 99 6.46 24.41 -16.41
C LYS A 99 7.60 24.48 -15.39
N GLY A 100 8.79 24.09 -15.84
CA GLY A 100 10.05 24.30 -15.12
C GLY A 100 10.65 23.03 -14.52
N ALA A 101 11.98 23.00 -14.46
CA ALA A 101 12.75 21.81 -14.08
C ALA A 101 13.17 21.78 -12.59
N GLY A 102 13.47 22.93 -12.00
CA GLY A 102 13.85 23.06 -10.57
C GLY A 102 12.77 23.70 -9.70
N ARG A 103 11.96 24.57 -10.30
CA ARG A 103 10.72 25.13 -9.75
C ARG A 103 9.64 24.82 -10.77
N LEU A 104 8.59 24.14 -10.33
CA LEU A 104 7.45 23.78 -11.13
C LEU A 104 6.34 24.77 -10.85
N GLU A 105 5.85 25.43 -11.90
CA GLU A 105 4.68 26.29 -11.84
C GLU A 105 3.50 25.56 -12.51
N ILE A 106 2.40 25.41 -11.78
CA ILE A 106 1.15 24.81 -12.29
C ILE A 106 0.10 25.90 -12.42
N GLY A 107 -0.37 26.09 -13.65
CA GLY A 107 -1.40 27.07 -14.02
C GLY A 107 -2.49 26.46 -14.90
N PHE A 108 -3.58 27.19 -15.11
CA PHE A 108 -4.58 26.82 -16.11
C PHE A 108 -4.02 26.99 -17.53
N ALA A 109 -4.40 26.10 -18.43
CA ALA A 109 -4.11 26.26 -19.85
C ALA A 109 -4.74 27.57 -20.38
N PRO A 110 -4.06 28.29 -21.29
CA PRO A 110 -4.39 29.67 -21.67
C PRO A 110 -5.77 29.87 -22.34
N ASP A 111 -6.44 28.81 -22.78
CA ASP A 111 -7.70 28.86 -23.53
C ASP A 111 -8.94 28.44 -22.71
N GLN A 112 -8.82 28.33 -21.39
CA GLN A 112 -9.93 27.94 -20.53
C GLN A 112 -10.72 29.15 -19.99
N THR A 113 -12.05 29.10 -20.11
CA THR A 113 -12.94 30.13 -19.56
C THR A 113 -13.51 29.67 -18.22
N ALA A 114 -13.18 30.37 -17.13
CA ALA A 114 -13.62 30.09 -15.76
C ALA A 114 -13.50 28.61 -15.32
N PRO A 115 -12.33 27.96 -15.51
CA PRO A 115 -12.13 26.60 -15.03
C PRO A 115 -12.23 26.53 -13.50
N ALA A 116 -12.77 25.41 -12.99
CA ALA A 116 -12.76 25.15 -11.56
C ALA A 116 -11.32 24.88 -11.10
N ASP A 117 -10.91 25.52 -10.00
CA ASP A 117 -9.64 25.19 -9.36
C ASP A 117 -9.80 23.89 -8.57
N GLU A 118 -9.04 22.88 -8.97
CA GLU A 118 -8.99 21.57 -8.32
C GLU A 118 -7.98 21.55 -7.15
N GLY A 119 -7.45 22.72 -6.79
CA GLY A 119 -6.52 22.92 -5.67
C GLY A 119 -5.07 22.57 -6.01
N ILE A 120 -4.74 22.29 -7.27
CA ILE A 120 -3.37 21.93 -7.69
C ILE A 120 -2.55 23.12 -8.21
N LEU A 121 -3.17 24.28 -8.38
CA LEU A 121 -2.47 25.49 -8.81
C LEU A 121 -1.46 25.93 -7.76
N GLY A 122 -0.31 26.41 -8.24
CA GLY A 122 0.73 26.95 -7.38
C GLY A 122 2.14 26.70 -7.89
N GLU A 123 3.09 26.94 -7.00
CA GLU A 123 4.50 26.77 -7.27
C GLU A 123 5.10 25.72 -6.35
N TYR A 124 5.93 24.86 -6.91
CA TYR A 124 6.52 23.73 -6.21
C TYR A 124 8.02 23.72 -6.45
N ARG A 125 8.80 23.31 -5.44
CA ARG A 125 10.26 23.19 -5.56
C ARG A 125 10.63 21.73 -5.76
N ARG A 126 11.56 21.45 -6.67
CA ARG A 126 12.07 20.09 -6.89
C ARG A 126 12.70 19.56 -5.60
N LEU A 127 12.41 18.32 -5.28
CA LEU A 127 13.01 17.58 -4.18
C LEU A 127 14.05 16.61 -4.73
N SER A 128 15.16 16.47 -4.01
CA SER A 128 15.99 15.26 -4.12
C SER A 128 15.30 14.09 -3.43
N GLU A 129 15.66 12.85 -3.80
CA GLU A 129 15.15 11.64 -3.15
C GLU A 129 15.41 11.65 -1.63
N GLU A 130 16.60 12.09 -1.21
CA GLU A 130 16.94 12.22 0.22
C GLU A 130 16.00 13.17 0.96
N ARG A 131 15.65 14.30 0.34
CA ARG A 131 14.75 15.27 0.94
C ARG A 131 13.32 14.76 0.98
N LEU A 132 12.88 14.07 -0.08
CA LEU A 132 11.58 13.42 -0.15
C LEU A 132 11.44 12.37 0.96
N LEU A 133 12.44 11.51 1.13
CA LEU A 133 12.49 10.52 2.20
C LEU A 133 12.46 11.17 3.59
N ALA A 134 13.22 12.25 3.81
CA ALA A 134 13.22 12.97 5.08
C ALA A 134 11.84 13.58 5.42
N ILE A 135 11.12 14.09 4.41
CA ILE A 135 9.74 14.58 4.58
C ILE A 135 8.81 13.42 4.93
N ALA A 136 8.87 12.33 4.17
CA ALA A 136 8.06 11.13 4.42
C ALA A 136 8.28 10.57 5.83
N GLN A 137 9.53 10.45 6.28
CA GLN A 137 9.85 9.97 7.63
C GLN A 137 9.30 10.89 8.74
N LYS A 138 9.35 12.21 8.54
CA LYS A 138 8.77 13.19 9.47
C LYS A 138 7.25 13.06 9.54
N GLU A 139 6.60 12.86 8.40
CA GLU A 139 5.15 12.63 8.34
C GLU A 139 4.77 11.31 9.01
N LEU A 140 5.50 10.22 8.74
CA LEU A 140 5.28 8.92 9.38
C LEU A 140 5.37 9.04 10.90
N LYS A 141 6.40 9.70 11.44
CA LYS A 141 6.52 9.93 12.89
C LYS A 141 5.30 10.67 13.47
N THR A 142 4.73 11.59 12.69
CA THR A 142 3.52 12.33 13.09
C THR A 142 2.29 11.41 13.09
N ALA A 143 2.14 10.59 12.05
CA ALA A 143 1.08 9.58 11.95
C ALA A 143 1.19 8.53 13.07
N GLU A 144 2.38 8.02 13.37
CA GLU A 144 2.61 7.06 14.46
C GLU A 144 2.29 7.63 15.85
N SER A 145 2.58 8.92 16.06
CA SER A 145 2.16 9.62 17.27
C SER A 145 0.65 9.72 17.38
N ALA A 146 -0.04 10.02 16.26
CA ALA A 146 -1.50 10.05 16.21
C ALA A 146 -2.11 8.66 16.43
N LEU A 147 -1.56 7.62 15.81
CA LEU A 147 -1.94 6.22 16.05
C LEU A 147 -1.79 5.84 17.52
N SER A 148 -0.67 6.19 18.15
CA SER A 148 -0.44 5.94 19.59
C SER A 148 -1.47 6.67 20.48
N LYS A 149 -2.04 7.79 20.03
CA LYS A 149 -3.17 8.45 20.71
C LYS A 149 -4.49 7.73 20.44
N ALA A 150 -4.75 7.33 19.20
CA ALA A 150 -5.94 6.59 18.81
C ALA A 150 -6.02 5.25 19.56
N GLN A 151 -4.95 4.47 19.61
CA GLN A 151 -4.83 3.23 20.40
C GLN A 151 -5.19 3.40 21.87
N ARG A 152 -4.91 4.56 22.47
CA ARG A 152 -5.24 4.85 23.86
C ARG A 152 -6.73 5.07 24.09
N SER A 153 -7.51 5.45 23.08
CA SER A 153 -8.97 5.52 23.20
C SER A 153 -9.53 4.14 23.59
N TRP A 154 -9.00 3.08 22.97
CA TRP A 154 -9.30 1.70 23.27
C TRP A 154 -8.50 1.14 24.46
N GLY A 155 -7.38 1.77 24.83
CA GLY A 155 -6.50 1.34 25.93
C GLY A 155 -7.13 1.39 27.33
N SER A 156 -8.28 2.07 27.49
CA SER A 156 -9.11 1.99 28.69
C SER A 156 -10.03 0.76 28.71
N SER A 157 -10.18 0.06 27.59
CA SER A 157 -10.97 -1.15 27.48
C SER A 157 -10.36 -2.25 28.33
N GLN A 158 -11.21 -2.88 29.15
CA GLN A 158 -10.84 -4.07 29.92
C GLN A 158 -10.87 -5.35 29.06
N ASP A 159 -11.28 -5.26 27.79
CA ASP A 159 -11.32 -6.41 26.89
C ASP A 159 -9.88 -6.93 26.62
N PRO A 160 -9.53 -8.15 27.05
CA PRO A 160 -8.21 -8.73 26.85
C PRO A 160 -7.84 -8.85 25.36
N ASN A 161 -8.82 -8.93 24.47
CA ASN A 161 -8.62 -9.06 23.04
C ASN A 161 -8.13 -7.76 22.41
N VAL A 162 -8.59 -6.61 22.93
CA VAL A 162 -8.10 -5.28 22.53
C VAL A 162 -6.63 -5.10 22.92
N LYS A 163 -6.22 -5.59 24.09
CA LYS A 163 -4.82 -5.55 24.54
C LYS A 163 -3.91 -6.42 23.66
N GLU A 164 -4.35 -7.63 23.33
CA GLU A 164 -3.62 -8.52 22.41
C GLU A 164 -3.52 -7.91 21.00
N TRP A 165 -4.57 -7.25 20.53
CA TRP A 165 -4.59 -6.55 19.25
C TRP A 165 -3.56 -5.42 19.20
N ASN A 166 -3.56 -4.52 20.20
CA ASN A 166 -2.60 -3.43 20.31
C ASN A 166 -1.14 -3.91 20.32
N LEU A 167 -0.87 -5.08 20.92
CA LEU A 167 0.48 -5.65 20.96
C LEU A 167 0.95 -6.18 19.59
N ARG A 168 0.05 -6.83 18.84
CA ARG A 168 0.38 -7.49 17.57
C ARG A 168 0.33 -6.53 16.38
N TRP A 169 -0.41 -5.44 16.52
CA TRP A 169 -0.64 -4.44 15.48
C TRP A 169 0.63 -3.99 14.74
N PRO A 170 1.72 -3.57 15.41
CA PRO A 170 2.93 -3.11 14.70
C PRO A 170 3.55 -4.18 13.81
N VAL A 171 3.53 -5.44 14.26
CA VAL A 171 4.11 -6.56 13.50
C VAL A 171 3.26 -6.90 12.28
N LEU A 172 1.93 -6.83 12.40
CA LEU A 172 1.02 -7.06 11.27
C LEU A 172 1.12 -5.93 10.25
N ARG A 173 1.25 -4.68 10.72
CA ARG A 173 1.50 -3.51 9.90
C ARG A 173 2.80 -3.64 9.11
N ASP A 174 3.93 -3.91 9.76
CA ASP A 174 5.22 -4.01 9.07
C ASP A 174 5.23 -5.14 8.03
N ARG A 175 4.58 -6.28 8.34
CA ARG A 175 4.37 -7.36 7.36
C ARG A 175 3.53 -6.94 6.16
N TRP A 176 2.52 -6.11 6.38
CA TRP A 176 1.65 -5.62 5.31
C TRP A 176 2.46 -4.78 4.31
N ILE A 177 3.24 -3.80 4.80
CA ILE A 177 4.07 -2.96 3.94
C ILE A 177 5.06 -3.78 3.11
N HIS A 178 5.81 -4.68 3.75
CA HIS A 178 6.86 -5.42 3.07
C HIS A 178 6.38 -6.49 2.07
N ARG A 179 5.11 -6.91 2.09
CA ARG A 179 4.57 -7.86 1.11
C ARG A 179 3.66 -7.23 0.05
N ALA A 180 2.96 -6.13 0.37
CA ALA A 180 2.23 -5.37 -0.65
C ALA A 180 3.18 -4.76 -1.71
N GLN A 181 4.45 -4.56 -1.33
CA GLN A 181 5.48 -3.94 -2.17
C GLN A 181 6.30 -4.93 -3.01
N VAL A 182 6.08 -6.24 -2.88
CA VAL A 182 6.90 -7.25 -3.57
C VAL A 182 6.04 -8.00 -4.59
N PRO A 183 6.14 -7.68 -5.90
CA PRO A 183 5.76 -8.60 -6.95
C PRO A 183 6.77 -9.75 -6.93
N ASN A 184 6.40 -10.84 -6.26
CA ASN A 184 6.96 -12.19 -6.31
C ASN A 184 8.37 -12.34 -6.94
N ALA A 185 9.40 -11.84 -6.25
CA ALA A 185 10.78 -12.19 -6.47
C ALA A 185 11.46 -12.31 -5.11
N ALA A 186 12.39 -13.26 -4.97
CA ALA A 186 13.06 -13.63 -3.71
C ALA A 186 13.41 -12.41 -2.85
N ALA A 187 13.10 -12.50 -1.55
CA ALA A 187 13.22 -11.40 -0.59
C ALA A 187 14.54 -10.63 -0.80
N PRO A 188 14.50 -9.35 -1.24
CA PRO A 188 15.70 -8.56 -1.37
C PRO A 188 16.35 -8.38 0.02
N ALA A 189 17.68 -8.28 0.03
CA ALA A 189 18.43 -7.92 1.25
C ALA A 189 17.86 -6.62 1.84
N PRO A 190 17.89 -6.43 3.17
CA PRO A 190 17.30 -5.24 3.80
C PRO A 190 17.99 -3.97 3.30
N THR A 191 17.38 -3.32 2.31
CA THR A 191 17.71 -1.98 1.84
C THR A 191 17.01 -0.94 2.72
N ALA A 192 17.58 0.25 2.82
CA ALA A 192 16.91 1.37 3.47
C ALA A 192 15.58 1.66 2.74
N PRO A 193 14.51 2.03 3.47
CA PRO A 193 13.22 2.25 2.85
C PRO A 193 13.27 3.47 1.92
N THR A 194 12.65 3.35 0.75
CA THR A 194 12.41 4.43 -0.20
C THR A 194 11.30 5.36 0.29
N ALA A 195 11.19 6.55 -0.29
CA ALA A 195 10.12 7.49 0.10
C ALA A 195 8.72 6.94 -0.22
N ASP A 196 8.55 6.25 -1.35
CA ASP A 196 7.29 5.61 -1.73
C ASP A 196 6.88 4.55 -0.70
N GLU A 197 7.84 3.75 -0.21
CA GLU A 197 7.57 2.77 0.84
C GLU A 197 7.13 3.44 2.15
N VAL A 198 7.73 4.60 2.48
CA VAL A 198 7.33 5.40 3.65
C VAL A 198 5.98 6.08 3.47
N PHE A 199 5.59 6.48 2.26
CA PHE A 199 4.24 7.00 2.00
C PHE A 199 3.17 5.91 2.12
N ALA A 200 3.43 4.70 1.62
CA ALA A 200 2.56 3.55 1.85
C ALA A 200 2.41 3.21 3.35
N LEU A 201 3.50 3.35 4.13
CA LEU A 201 3.46 3.24 5.61
C LEU A 201 2.54 4.29 6.25
N ILE A 202 2.50 5.51 5.71
CA ILE A 202 1.65 6.60 6.21
C ILE A 202 0.17 6.27 5.96
N GLU A 203 -0.21 5.85 4.75
CA GLU A 203 -1.60 5.46 4.39
C GLU A 203 -2.12 4.37 5.32
N THR A 204 -1.31 3.33 5.43
CA THR A 204 -1.52 2.18 6.30
C THR A 204 -1.77 2.61 7.74
N THR A 205 -0.98 3.57 8.22
CA THR A 205 -1.11 4.11 9.57
C THR A 205 -2.39 4.94 9.72
N GLY A 206 -2.83 5.66 8.67
CA GLY A 206 -4.11 6.38 8.63
C GLY A 206 -5.32 5.47 8.77
N GLN A 207 -5.36 4.37 8.00
CA GLN A 207 -6.42 3.36 8.13
C GLN A 207 -6.53 2.82 9.57
N ALA A 208 -5.39 2.66 10.24
CA ALA A 208 -5.36 2.20 11.62
C ALA A 208 -5.94 3.24 12.57
N ILE A 209 -5.59 4.50 12.36
CA ILE A 209 -6.16 5.61 13.14
C ILE A 209 -7.68 5.63 13.00
N ALA A 210 -8.21 5.55 11.77
CA ALA A 210 -9.65 5.51 11.51
C ALA A 210 -10.31 4.33 12.23
N PHE A 211 -9.70 3.14 12.15
CA PHE A 211 -10.21 1.95 12.82
C PHE A 211 -10.29 2.13 14.34
N PHE A 212 -9.26 2.69 14.98
CA PHE A 212 -9.24 2.95 16.42
C PHE A 212 -10.14 4.11 16.88
N GLN A 213 -10.54 4.98 15.96
CA GLN A 213 -11.50 6.03 16.24
C GLN A 213 -12.95 5.50 16.24
N GLN A 214 -13.20 4.35 15.59
CA GLN A 214 -14.49 3.68 15.70
C GLN A 214 -14.68 3.15 17.13
N PRO A 215 -15.91 3.20 17.68
CA PRO A 215 -16.19 2.54 18.94
C PRO A 215 -15.93 1.03 18.82
N PRO A 216 -15.66 0.33 19.94
CA PRO A 216 -15.69 -1.13 19.94
C PRO A 216 -17.03 -1.61 19.37
N PRO A 217 -17.11 -2.78 18.71
CA PRO A 217 -18.30 -3.17 17.97
C PRO A 217 -19.49 -3.22 18.93
N ASP A 218 -20.57 -2.50 18.66
CA ASP A 218 -21.77 -2.54 19.47
C ASP A 218 -22.81 -3.46 18.81
N GLY A 219 -23.43 -4.36 19.59
CA GLY A 219 -24.41 -5.32 19.06
C GLY A 219 -24.35 -6.69 19.75
N VAL A 220 -25.45 -7.45 19.65
CA VAL A 220 -25.51 -8.83 20.16
C VAL A 220 -24.91 -9.74 19.10
N MET A 221 -23.75 -10.34 19.39
CA MET A 221 -23.15 -11.36 18.54
C MET A 221 -24.03 -12.62 18.59
N PRO A 222 -24.27 -13.29 17.45
CA PRO A 222 -24.88 -14.60 17.43
C PRO A 222 -24.15 -15.57 18.40
N PRO A 223 -24.87 -16.47 19.10
CA PRO A 223 -24.26 -17.41 20.05
C PRO A 223 -23.20 -18.32 19.42
N ASP A 224 -23.31 -18.57 18.12
CA ASP A 224 -22.37 -19.36 17.34
C ASP A 224 -21.14 -18.54 16.86
N GLY A 225 -21.14 -17.23 17.10
CA GLY A 225 -20.14 -16.28 16.62
C GLY A 225 -20.23 -16.00 15.12
N GLY A 226 -21.28 -16.43 14.43
CA GLY A 226 -21.42 -16.22 12.99
C GLY A 226 -21.47 -14.73 12.62
N GLY A 227 -20.92 -14.38 11.45
CA GLY A 227 -20.99 -13.01 10.93
C GLY A 227 -19.79 -12.61 10.09
N ASN A 228 -19.75 -11.33 9.74
CA ASN A 228 -18.65 -10.72 9.01
C ASN A 228 -17.70 -10.08 10.02
N TYR A 229 -16.41 -10.12 9.72
CA TYR A 229 -15.36 -9.56 10.53
C TYR A 229 -14.45 -8.72 9.63
N ASP A 230 -14.02 -7.56 10.11
CA ASP A 230 -13.08 -6.67 9.43
C ASP A 230 -11.82 -6.48 10.28
N ASP A 231 -10.66 -6.35 9.64
CA ASP A 231 -9.43 -6.02 10.34
C ASP A 231 -9.17 -4.51 10.43
N GLY A 232 -9.93 -3.68 9.69
CA GLY A 232 -9.73 -2.23 9.57
C GLY A 232 -8.82 -1.79 8.41
N PHE A 233 -8.33 -2.74 7.61
CA PHE A 233 -7.28 -2.54 6.58
C PHE A 233 -7.67 -3.17 5.25
N GLY A 234 -8.97 -3.21 4.96
CA GLY A 234 -9.50 -3.84 3.76
C GLY A 234 -9.47 -5.37 3.78
N GLY A 235 -9.09 -6.02 4.88
CA GLY A 235 -9.24 -7.45 5.08
C GLY A 235 -10.60 -7.80 5.73
N GLY A 236 -11.33 -8.72 5.11
CA GLY A 236 -12.62 -9.21 5.56
C GLY A 236 -12.64 -10.72 5.74
N VAL A 237 -13.27 -11.18 6.81
CA VAL A 237 -13.53 -12.59 7.08
C VAL A 237 -15.01 -12.81 7.36
N THR A 238 -15.64 -13.71 6.63
CA THR A 238 -16.99 -14.18 6.93
C THR A 238 -16.91 -15.54 7.60
N LEU A 239 -17.48 -15.65 8.80
CA LEU A 239 -17.62 -16.90 9.54
C LEU A 239 -19.08 -17.37 9.47
N ARG A 240 -19.30 -18.58 8.96
CA ARG A 240 -20.62 -19.22 8.89
C ARG A 240 -20.59 -20.56 9.61
N THR A 241 -21.46 -20.73 10.60
CA THR A 241 -21.66 -22.02 11.27
C THR A 241 -22.53 -22.93 10.42
N ARG A 242 -22.32 -24.23 10.51
CA ARG A 242 -23.17 -25.26 9.92
C ARG A 242 -23.85 -26.11 10.99
N ASP A 243 -24.89 -26.81 10.60
CA ASP A 243 -25.71 -27.66 11.49
C ASP A 243 -24.90 -28.78 12.15
N ASP A 244 -23.82 -29.25 11.51
CA ASP A 244 -22.90 -30.26 12.04
C ASP A 244 -21.88 -29.70 13.05
N GLY A 245 -21.98 -28.41 13.37
CA GLY A 245 -21.06 -27.71 14.27
C GLY A 245 -19.72 -27.32 13.64
N SER A 246 -19.52 -27.58 12.34
CA SER A 246 -18.38 -27.07 11.58
C SER A 246 -18.55 -25.60 11.23
N TYR A 247 -17.45 -24.94 10.85
CA TYR A 247 -17.49 -23.56 10.36
C TYR A 247 -16.95 -23.48 8.94
N ARG A 248 -17.54 -22.62 8.11
CA ARG A 248 -16.91 -22.09 6.90
C ARG A 248 -16.35 -20.71 7.20
N ILE A 249 -15.09 -20.52 6.88
CA ILE A 249 -14.42 -19.22 6.89
C ILE A 249 -14.17 -18.81 5.45
N SER A 250 -14.66 -17.63 5.06
CA SER A 250 -14.41 -17.04 3.74
C SER A 250 -13.65 -15.75 3.91
N PHE A 251 -12.57 -15.59 3.15
CA PHE A 251 -11.72 -14.41 3.16
C PHE A 251 -12.05 -13.53 1.96
N GLY A 252 -11.97 -12.21 2.14
CA GLY A 252 -11.95 -11.24 1.06
C GLY A 252 -10.99 -10.12 1.43
N TRP A 253 -10.25 -9.59 0.47
CA TRP A 253 -9.26 -8.54 0.75
C TRP A 253 -9.22 -7.50 -0.36
N GLN A 254 -9.19 -6.23 0.04
CA GLN A 254 -8.98 -5.09 -0.84
C GLN A 254 -7.85 -4.27 -0.23
N ARG A 255 -6.61 -4.54 -0.64
CA ARG A 255 -5.41 -3.90 -0.09
C ARG A 255 -4.53 -3.36 -1.23
N GLY A 256 -4.25 -2.06 -1.22
CA GLY A 256 -3.43 -1.35 -2.21
C GLY A 256 -4.16 -1.01 -3.53
N ASP A 257 -3.43 -0.49 -4.51
CA ASP A 257 -3.88 -0.19 -5.89
C ASP A 257 -4.21 -1.45 -6.73
N LEU A 258 -4.17 -2.63 -6.10
CA LEU A 258 -4.56 -3.87 -6.75
C LEU A 258 -6.09 -3.93 -6.80
N GLU A 259 -6.63 -4.15 -8.00
CA GLU A 259 -8.06 -4.38 -8.26
C GLU A 259 -8.66 -5.28 -7.17
N ALA A 260 -9.92 -4.99 -6.79
CA ALA A 260 -10.67 -5.71 -5.78
C ALA A 260 -10.47 -7.23 -5.95
N MET A 261 -9.61 -7.82 -5.12
CA MET A 261 -9.47 -9.27 -5.11
C MET A 261 -10.70 -9.79 -4.39
N GLY A 262 -11.62 -10.36 -5.18
CA GLY A 262 -12.85 -10.96 -4.70
C GLY A 262 -12.59 -12.05 -3.66
N SER A 263 -13.67 -12.59 -3.10
CA SER A 263 -13.58 -13.67 -2.12
C SER A 263 -13.08 -14.97 -2.76
N ASP A 264 -11.76 -15.13 -2.89
CA ASP A 264 -11.17 -16.23 -3.66
C ASP A 264 -10.72 -17.41 -2.78
N PHE A 265 -10.79 -17.26 -1.45
CA PHE A 265 -10.39 -18.32 -0.52
C PHE A 265 -11.42 -18.57 0.57
N SER A 266 -11.83 -19.83 0.69
CA SER A 266 -12.68 -20.31 1.78
C SER A 266 -12.16 -21.63 2.34
N ILE A 267 -12.21 -21.77 3.66
CA ILE A 267 -11.78 -22.95 4.38
C ILE A 267 -12.94 -23.48 5.20
N ASP A 268 -13.14 -24.78 5.13
CA ASP A 268 -14.05 -25.50 6.01
C ASP A 268 -13.27 -26.05 7.21
N LEU A 269 -13.63 -25.58 8.41
CA LEU A 269 -13.07 -26.03 9.68
C LEU A 269 -13.97 -27.14 10.25
N PRO A 270 -13.50 -28.40 10.26
CA PRO A 270 -14.31 -29.52 10.71
C PRO A 270 -14.60 -29.43 12.21
N ALA A 271 -15.80 -29.83 12.61
CA ALA A 271 -16.26 -29.77 14.01
C ALA A 271 -15.31 -30.49 14.98
N ALA A 272 -14.69 -31.59 14.54
CA ALA A 272 -13.77 -32.40 15.33
C ALA A 272 -12.48 -31.68 15.75
N GLU A 273 -12.07 -30.65 15.00
CA GLU A 273 -10.83 -29.89 15.27
C GLU A 273 -11.09 -28.63 16.12
N ILE A 274 -12.36 -28.35 16.44
CA ILE A 274 -12.77 -27.18 17.22
C ILE A 274 -12.67 -27.49 18.71
N GLN A 275 -11.73 -26.82 19.36
CA GLN A 275 -11.54 -26.88 20.81
C GLN A 275 -12.27 -25.71 21.45
N ARG A 276 -13.40 -25.98 22.10
CA ARG A 276 -14.22 -24.97 22.79
C ARG A 276 -13.79 -24.77 24.23
N VAL A 277 -13.81 -23.53 24.70
CA VAL A 277 -13.58 -23.20 26.11
C VAL A 277 -14.86 -23.46 26.90
N ARG A 278 -14.78 -24.27 27.96
CA ARG A 278 -15.95 -24.64 28.76
C ARG A 278 -16.60 -23.41 29.41
N GLY A 279 -17.88 -23.20 29.16
CA GLY A 279 -18.65 -22.09 29.74
C GLY A 279 -18.39 -20.74 29.07
N SER A 280 -17.79 -20.73 27.88
CA SER A 280 -17.58 -19.55 27.04
C SER A 280 -17.94 -19.86 25.58
N ASP A 281 -18.18 -18.81 24.79
CA ASP A 281 -18.34 -18.89 23.33
C ASP A 281 -16.98 -18.92 22.59
N ASP A 282 -15.88 -18.88 23.34
CA ASP A 282 -14.53 -18.89 22.80
C ASP A 282 -14.12 -20.30 22.31
N TRP A 283 -13.37 -20.34 21.22
CA TRP A 283 -12.86 -21.60 20.65
C TRP A 283 -11.57 -21.40 19.87
N THR A 284 -10.84 -22.49 19.67
CA THR A 284 -9.63 -22.51 18.83
C THR A 284 -9.66 -23.68 17.88
N VAL A 285 -9.02 -23.52 16.73
CA VAL A 285 -8.79 -24.54 15.72
C VAL A 285 -7.34 -24.48 15.31
N ASP A 286 -6.72 -25.65 15.17
CA ASP A 286 -5.40 -25.81 14.58
C ASP A 286 -5.49 -26.95 13.56
N TYR A 287 -5.70 -26.58 12.30
CA TYR A 287 -6.14 -27.48 11.25
C TYR A 287 -5.16 -27.49 10.10
N LEU A 288 -4.75 -28.68 9.66
CA LEU A 288 -3.96 -28.82 8.44
C LEU A 288 -4.90 -28.99 7.24
N HIS A 289 -4.94 -27.98 6.37
CA HIS A 289 -5.85 -27.94 5.24
C HIS A 289 -5.50 -29.05 4.22
N PRO A 290 -6.45 -29.94 3.86
CA PRO A 290 -6.22 -30.95 2.85
C PRO A 290 -6.14 -30.30 1.47
N ASP A 291 -5.08 -30.64 0.72
CA ASP A 291 -4.88 -30.17 -0.64
C ASP A 291 -4.63 -31.37 -1.57
N PRO A 292 -5.53 -31.66 -2.54
CA PRO A 292 -5.34 -32.73 -3.51
C PRO A 292 -4.10 -32.56 -4.39
N GLU A 293 -3.66 -31.32 -4.61
CA GLU A 293 -2.47 -30.99 -5.42
C GLU A 293 -1.18 -31.06 -4.58
N MET A 294 -1.29 -31.14 -3.24
CA MET A 294 -0.18 -31.28 -2.29
C MET A 294 -0.41 -32.47 -1.36
N PRO A 295 -0.17 -33.70 -1.85
CA PRO A 295 -0.38 -34.91 -1.06
C PRO A 295 0.56 -34.96 0.16
N GLU A 296 1.73 -34.35 0.07
CA GLU A 296 2.71 -34.25 1.15
C GLU A 296 2.22 -33.34 2.27
N ARG A 297 2.20 -33.89 3.50
CA ARG A 297 1.65 -33.22 4.68
C ARG A 297 2.35 -31.89 5.01
N GLU A 298 3.64 -31.80 4.72
CA GLU A 298 4.50 -30.64 5.04
C GLU A 298 4.31 -29.48 4.05
N ALA A 299 3.75 -29.75 2.86
CA ALA A 299 3.46 -28.75 1.85
C ALA A 299 2.06 -28.14 1.97
N ARG A 300 1.27 -28.56 2.97
CA ARG A 300 -0.10 -28.12 3.19
C ARG A 300 -0.16 -26.92 4.11
N ALA A 301 -1.09 -26.01 3.84
CA ALA A 301 -1.32 -24.89 4.72
C ALA A 301 -1.83 -25.35 6.10
N ARG A 302 -1.26 -24.77 7.16
CA ARG A 302 -1.75 -24.94 8.52
C ARG A 302 -2.53 -23.70 8.94
N ILE A 303 -3.80 -23.90 9.24
CA ILE A 303 -4.78 -22.88 9.56
C ILE A 303 -5.00 -22.87 11.06
N GLN A 304 -4.60 -21.79 11.72
CA GLN A 304 -4.83 -21.56 13.13
C GLN A 304 -5.88 -20.48 13.27
N VAL A 305 -6.98 -20.80 13.95
CA VAL A 305 -8.05 -19.85 14.23
C VAL A 305 -8.30 -19.81 15.72
N LYS A 306 -8.43 -18.61 16.26
CA LYS A 306 -8.96 -18.39 17.61
C LYS A 306 -10.19 -17.53 17.45
N LYS A 307 -11.25 -17.86 18.16
CA LYS A 307 -12.43 -17.02 18.34
C LYS A 307 -12.52 -16.71 19.83
N SER A 308 -12.58 -15.43 20.15
CA SER A 308 -12.71 -14.94 21.52
C SER A 308 -13.48 -13.63 21.55
N GLY A 309 -14.52 -13.56 22.37
CA GLY A 309 -15.36 -12.35 22.51
C GLY A 309 -15.95 -11.88 21.18
N ARG A 310 -15.53 -10.72 20.67
CA ARG A 310 -15.94 -10.18 19.35
C ARG A 310 -14.84 -10.26 18.28
N PHE A 311 -13.78 -11.02 18.54
CA PHE A 311 -12.62 -11.07 17.66
C PHE A 311 -12.40 -12.49 17.13
N LEU A 312 -11.81 -12.55 15.95
CA LEU A 312 -11.38 -13.74 15.25
C LEU A 312 -9.91 -13.54 14.85
N TRP A 313 -9.02 -14.34 15.41
CA TRP A 313 -7.64 -14.40 14.99
C TRP A 313 -7.53 -15.48 13.93
N VAL A 314 -6.91 -15.15 12.82
CA VAL A 314 -6.57 -16.12 11.79
C VAL A 314 -5.07 -16.05 11.55
N ARG A 315 -4.47 -17.23 11.40
CA ARG A 315 -3.12 -17.39 10.90
C ARG A 315 -3.08 -18.56 9.94
N VAL A 316 -2.54 -18.32 8.76
CA VAL A 316 -2.35 -19.25 7.67
C VAL A 316 -0.84 -19.42 7.48
N LEU A 317 -0.31 -20.54 7.94
CA LEU A 317 1.07 -20.93 7.72
C LEU A 317 1.17 -21.67 6.40
N ASP A 318 2.20 -21.40 5.61
CA ASP A 318 2.50 -22.09 4.36
C ASP A 318 1.34 -22.05 3.34
N GLY A 319 0.55 -20.96 3.36
CA GLY A 319 -0.65 -20.82 2.54
C GLY A 319 -0.59 -19.80 1.42
N ASP A 320 0.59 -19.33 1.05
CA ASP A 320 0.79 -18.33 -0.02
C ASP A 320 0.13 -18.76 -1.34
N ARG A 321 0.00 -20.09 -1.61
CA ARG A 321 -0.69 -20.64 -2.78
C ARG A 321 -2.21 -20.40 -2.76
N TYR A 322 -2.83 -20.34 -1.57
CA TYR A 322 -4.29 -20.24 -1.44
C TYR A 322 -4.78 -18.81 -1.30
N THR A 323 -3.99 -17.97 -0.63
CA THR A 323 -4.37 -16.56 -0.37
C THR A 323 -3.72 -15.60 -1.36
N GLY A 324 -2.81 -16.10 -2.22
CA GLY A 324 -1.98 -15.25 -3.07
C GLY A 324 -1.11 -14.31 -2.24
N LEU A 325 -0.79 -13.14 -2.80
CA LEU A 325 -0.15 -12.05 -2.05
C LEU A 325 -1.11 -11.38 -1.03
N GLY A 326 -2.41 -11.69 -1.11
CA GLY A 326 -3.42 -11.31 -0.13
C GLY A 326 -3.20 -12.05 1.18
N TRP A 327 -3.12 -11.32 2.29
CA TRP A 327 -2.85 -11.92 3.60
C TRP A 327 -4.14 -12.23 4.35
N ALA A 328 -4.36 -13.51 4.64
CA ALA A 328 -5.39 -13.97 5.58
C ALA A 328 -4.99 -13.82 7.05
N ASP A 329 -3.70 -13.69 7.38
CA ASP A 329 -3.26 -13.51 8.77
C ASP A 329 -3.74 -12.17 9.32
N GLY A 330 -4.40 -12.21 10.46
CA GLY A 330 -4.91 -10.99 11.06
C GLY A 330 -5.73 -11.23 12.30
N ILE A 331 -6.15 -10.12 12.89
CA ILE A 331 -7.12 -10.11 13.98
C ILE A 331 -8.30 -9.30 13.48
N TYR A 332 -9.36 -10.03 13.18
CA TYR A 332 -10.58 -9.49 12.62
C TYR A 332 -11.58 -9.27 13.75
N ARG A 333 -12.34 -8.20 13.64
CA ARG A 333 -13.32 -7.76 14.62
C ARG A 333 -14.72 -7.97 14.02
N TRP A 334 -15.62 -8.58 14.79
CA TRP A 334 -16.99 -8.86 14.38
C TRP A 334 -17.73 -7.56 14.06
N GLY A 335 -18.34 -7.49 12.89
CA GLY A 335 -19.15 -6.37 12.42
C GLY A 335 -20.57 -6.39 13.02
N PRO A 336 -21.23 -5.24 13.16
CA PRO A 336 -21.24 -4.18 12.14
C PRO A 336 -20.64 -2.86 12.64
N ILE A 337 -20.08 -2.01 11.76
CA ILE A 337 -19.91 -0.58 12.08
C ILE A 337 -20.75 0.27 11.09
N PRO A 338 -21.53 1.26 11.58
CA PRO A 338 -22.83 1.62 11.00
C PRO A 338 -22.84 2.51 9.73
N VAL A 339 -24.04 2.54 9.16
CA VAL A 339 -24.61 3.35 8.06
C VAL A 339 -24.25 4.84 8.16
N GLU A 340 -23.91 5.47 7.02
CA GLU A 340 -23.96 6.93 6.87
C GLU A 340 -25.34 7.44 7.33
N GLY A 341 -25.34 8.47 8.17
CA GLY A 341 -26.53 9.23 8.55
C GLY A 341 -26.69 10.46 7.66
#